data_AF-A0A1F9PGG7-F1
#
_entry.id   AF-A0A1F9PGG7-F1
#
_cell.length_a   1.000
_cell.length_b   1.000
_cell.length_c   1.000
_cell.angle_alpha   90.00
_cell.angle_beta   90.00
_cell.angle_gamma   90.00
#
_symmetry.space_group_name_H-M   'P 1'
#
loop_
_entity.id
_entity.type
_entity.pdbx_description
1 polymer ?
#
loop_
_entity_poly.entity_id
_entity_poly.type
_entity_poly.pdbx_seq_one_letter_code
_entity_poly.pdbx_strand_id
1 'polypeptide(L)'
;MKTIKFIFWVIILALLGTLIYQNRAYFITTTTLDLDLKITGWKWTIPPVQNIAYFGICFLLGLILAGIKGFFVYFGLKKQIKNKNKTIAGLQKEIDILKTELHVFKHDPYIKKEIENTDDGVYNSQEALPATQDREE
;
A
#
# COMPACT_ATOMS: atom_id res chain seq x y z
N MET A 1 3.36 -3.45 20.28
CA MET A 1 2.56 -4.10 19.21
C MET A 1 3.31 -5.17 18.40
N LYS A 2 4.57 -4.96 18.00
CA LYS A 2 5.32 -5.98 17.22
C LYS A 2 5.75 -7.18 18.08
N THR A 3 6.22 -6.91 19.30
CA THR A 3 6.59 -7.91 20.30
C THR A 3 5.41 -8.75 20.79
N ILE A 4 4.24 -8.14 21.05
CA ILE A 4 3.05 -8.90 21.48
C ILE A 4 2.57 -9.85 20.38
N LYS A 5 2.60 -9.41 19.11
CA LYS A 5 2.26 -10.25 17.95
C LYS A 5 3.26 -11.39 17.78
N PHE A 6 4.54 -11.13 18.04
CA PHE A 6 5.59 -12.13 18.02
C PHE A 6 5.41 -13.18 19.14
N ILE A 7 5.21 -12.74 20.39
CA ILE A 7 4.92 -13.63 21.53
C ILE A 7 3.70 -14.51 21.25
N PHE A 8 2.65 -13.93 20.68
CA PHE A 8 1.43 -14.65 20.33
C PHE A 8 1.70 -15.73 19.27
N TRP A 9 2.49 -15.41 18.25
CA TRP A 9 2.91 -16.37 17.23
C TRP A 9 3.77 -17.50 17.80
N VAL A 10 4.68 -17.19 18.73
CA VAL A 10 5.51 -18.18 19.42
C VAL A 10 4.66 -19.13 20.25
N ILE A 11 3.65 -18.62 20.97
CA ILE A 11 2.70 -19.43 21.74
C ILE A 11 1.89 -20.37 20.84
N ILE A 12 1.41 -19.88 19.70
CA ILE A 12 0.73 -20.70 18.70
C ILE A 12 1.65 -21.80 18.16
N LEU A 13 2.90 -21.47 17.84
CA LEU A 13 3.86 -22.43 17.35
C LEU A 13 4.19 -23.51 18.41
N ALA A 14 4.32 -23.10 19.67
CA ALA A 14 4.55 -24.01 20.79
C ALA A 14 3.36 -24.94 21.04
N LEU A 15 2.13 -24.42 20.99
CA LEU A 15 0.89 -25.22 21.08
C LEU A 15 0.81 -26.22 19.93
N LEU A 16 1.10 -25.79 18.70
CA LEU A 16 1.07 -26.65 17.53
C LEU A 16 2.10 -27.79 17.65
N GLY A 17 3.33 -27.47 18.07
CA GLY A 17 4.37 -28.47 18.33
C GLY A 17 3.99 -29.46 19.43
N THR A 18 3.37 -28.96 20.51
CA THR A 18 2.88 -29.81 21.62
C THR A 18 1.77 -30.74 21.15
N LEU A 19 0.82 -30.24 20.36
CA LEU A 19 -0.27 -31.04 19.79
C LEU A 19 0.27 -32.16 18.89
N ILE A 20 1.28 -31.86 18.06
CA ILE A 20 1.96 -32.86 17.22
C ILE A 20 2.69 -33.89 18.08
N TYR A 21 3.40 -33.45 19.11
CA TYR A 21 4.14 -34.34 20.01
C TYR A 21 3.21 -35.29 20.76
N GLN A 22 2.09 -34.79 21.28
CA GLN A 22 1.12 -35.62 22.01
C GLN A 22 0.38 -36.60 21.08
N ASN A 23 0.11 -36.21 19.84
CA ASN A 23 -0.66 -37.01 18.88
C ASN A 23 0.22 -37.73 17.84
N ARG A 24 1.51 -38.02 18.16
CA ARG A 24 2.43 -38.65 17.21
C ARG A 24 1.89 -39.95 16.60
N ALA A 25 1.24 -40.78 17.42
CA ALA A 25 0.64 -42.03 16.96
C ALA A 25 -0.36 -41.78 15.82
N TYR A 26 -1.21 -40.76 15.94
CA TYR A 26 -2.16 -40.36 14.90
C TYR A 26 -1.45 -39.86 13.63
N PHE A 27 -0.37 -39.08 13.76
CA PHE A 27 0.36 -38.53 12.62
C PHE A 27 1.14 -39.57 11.81
N ILE A 28 1.62 -40.63 12.47
CA ILE A 28 2.38 -41.73 11.84
C ILE A 28 1.44 -42.81 11.29
N THR A 29 0.20 -42.88 11.79
CA THR A 29 -0.80 -43.83 11.29
C THR A 29 -1.04 -43.60 9.81
N THR A 30 -0.98 -44.68 9.04
CA THR A 30 -1.34 -44.71 7.64
C THR A 30 -2.84 -44.86 7.52
N THR A 31 -3.50 -43.87 6.93
CA THR A 31 -4.94 -43.91 6.70
C THR A 31 -5.17 -43.94 5.19
N THR A 32 -5.98 -44.90 4.74
CA THR A 32 -6.46 -44.92 3.36
C THR A 32 -7.58 -43.90 3.24
N LEU A 33 -7.47 -42.98 2.28
CA LEU A 33 -8.57 -42.10 1.92
C LEU A 33 -9.39 -42.81 0.85
N ASP A 34 -10.55 -43.30 1.26
CA ASP A 34 -11.56 -43.85 0.35
C ASP A 34 -12.55 -42.74 0.00
N LEU A 35 -12.47 -42.27 -1.25
CA LEU A 35 -13.46 -41.36 -1.81
C LEU A 35 -14.61 -42.19 -2.37
N ASP A 36 -15.61 -42.46 -1.53
CA ASP A 36 -16.88 -43.04 -1.95
C ASP A 36 -17.84 -41.90 -2.36
N LEU A 37 -17.69 -41.42 -3.59
CA LEU A 37 -18.76 -40.65 -4.22
C LEU A 37 -19.82 -41.68 -4.56
N LYS A 38 -20.86 -41.78 -3.70
CA LYS A 38 -22.08 -42.63 -3.67
C LYS A 38 -22.83 -42.78 -5.02
N ILE A 39 -22.07 -43.01 -6.08
CA ILE A 39 -22.35 -43.19 -7.49
C ILE A 39 -21.86 -44.60 -7.77
N THR A 40 -22.77 -45.45 -8.22
CA THR A 40 -22.57 -46.88 -8.38
C THR A 40 -21.33 -47.19 -9.22
N GLY A 41 -20.22 -47.56 -8.56
CA GLY A 41 -19.01 -48.07 -9.21
C GLY A 41 -17.75 -47.20 -9.12
N TRP A 42 -17.82 -45.95 -8.64
CA TRP A 42 -16.62 -45.11 -8.51
C TRP A 42 -16.04 -45.19 -7.09
N LYS A 43 -15.12 -46.12 -6.87
CA LYS A 43 -14.27 -46.18 -5.67
C LYS A 43 -12.83 -45.87 -6.05
N TRP A 44 -12.38 -44.68 -5.68
CA TRP A 44 -10.97 -44.31 -5.81
C TRP A 44 -10.32 -44.37 -4.44
N THR A 45 -9.51 -45.40 -4.20
CA THR A 45 -8.70 -45.54 -3.00
C THR A 45 -7.33 -44.94 -3.26
N ILE A 46 -6.98 -43.89 -2.51
CA ILE A 46 -5.65 -43.31 -2.55
C ILE A 46 -4.72 -44.24 -1.75
N PRO A 47 -3.47 -44.51 -2.22
CA PRO A 47 -2.54 -45.34 -1.49
C PRO A 47 -2.37 -44.86 -0.03
N PRO A 48 -2.14 -45.79 0.91
CA PRO A 48 -2.04 -45.45 2.33
C PRO A 48 -0.85 -44.52 2.54
N VAL A 49 -1.17 -43.25 2.82
CA VAL A 49 -0.18 -42.21 3.12
C VAL A 49 -0.31 -41.87 4.61
N GLN A 50 0.80 -41.50 5.23
CA GLN A 50 0.81 -41.06 6.63
C GLN A 50 0.04 -39.75 6.78
N ASN A 51 -0.74 -39.63 7.86
CA ASN A 51 -1.52 -38.42 8.13
C ASN A 51 -0.68 -37.14 8.12
N ILE A 52 0.57 -37.20 8.59
CA ILE A 52 1.50 -36.07 8.53
C ILE A 52 1.73 -35.52 7.12
N ALA A 53 1.73 -36.37 6.10
CA ALA A 53 1.93 -35.94 4.71
C ALA A 53 0.69 -35.23 4.17
N TYR A 54 -0.53 -35.66 4.52
CA TYR A 54 -1.76 -34.92 4.18
C TYR A 54 -1.76 -33.52 4.82
N PHE A 55 -1.40 -33.41 6.09
CA PHE A 55 -1.26 -32.11 6.78
C PHE A 55 -0.16 -31.25 6.14
N GLY A 56 0.97 -31.86 5.76
CA GLY A 56 2.07 -31.16 5.08
C GLY A 56 1.64 -30.57 3.74
N ILE A 57 0.92 -31.34 2.91
CA ILE A 57 0.40 -30.88 1.61
C ILE A 57 -0.63 -29.77 1.83
N CYS A 58 -1.55 -29.93 2.78
CA CYS A 58 -2.55 -28.91 3.10
C CYS A 58 -1.89 -27.61 3.60
N PHE A 59 -0.87 -27.72 4.45
CA PHE A 59 -0.10 -26.58 4.93
C PHE A 59 0.65 -25.89 3.80
N LEU A 60 1.27 -26.65 2.89
CA LEU A 60 1.98 -26.10 1.73
C LEU A 60 1.03 -25.38 0.78
N LEU A 61 -0.15 -25.95 0.50
CA LEU A 61 -1.20 -25.28 -0.28
C LEU A 61 -1.68 -23.99 0.41
N GLY A 62 -1.87 -24.04 1.72
CA GLY A 62 -2.19 -22.84 2.52
C GLY A 62 -1.11 -21.77 2.44
N LEU A 63 0.17 -22.17 2.50
CA LEU A 63 1.33 -21.29 2.34
C LEU A 63 1.37 -20.65 0.95
N ILE A 64 1.14 -21.44 -0.11
CA ILE A 64 1.08 -20.96 -1.48
C ILE A 64 -0.07 -19.95 -1.63
N LEU A 65 -1.27 -20.25 -1.13
CA LEU A 65 -2.42 -19.35 -1.19
C LEU A 65 -2.19 -18.03 -0.42
N ALA A 66 -1.63 -18.12 0.79
CA ALA A 66 -1.27 -16.95 1.59
C ALA A 66 -0.18 -16.12 0.89
N GLY A 67 0.82 -16.79 0.31
CA GLY A 67 1.90 -16.18 -0.46
C GLY A 67 1.38 -15.46 -1.69
N ILE A 68 0.46 -16.08 -2.46
CA ILE A 68 -0.16 -15.47 -3.64
C ILE A 68 -0.89 -14.18 -3.25
N LYS A 69 -1.68 -14.16 -2.16
CA LYS A 69 -2.36 -12.94 -1.70
C LYS A 69 -1.37 -11.82 -1.37
N GLY A 70 -0.28 -12.13 -0.64
CA GLY A 70 0.77 -11.16 -0.36
C GLY A 70 1.49 -10.68 -1.63
N PHE A 71 1.71 -11.58 -2.58
CA PHE A 71 2.36 -11.30 -3.85
C PHE A 71 1.52 -10.37 -4.74
N PHE A 72 0.21 -10.59 -4.85
CA PHE A 72 -0.70 -9.70 -5.58
C PHE A 72 -0.77 -8.30 -4.97
N VAL A 73 -0.81 -8.20 -3.63
CA VAL A 73 -0.75 -6.92 -2.92
C VAL A 73 0.56 -6.20 -3.24
N TYR A 74 1.71 -6.88 -3.13
CA TYR A 74 3.01 -6.31 -3.46
C TYR A 74 3.09 -5.81 -4.91
N PHE A 75 2.55 -6.56 -5.87
CA PHE A 75 2.52 -6.16 -7.28
C PHE A 75 1.67 -4.91 -7.52
N GLY A 76 0.51 -4.83 -6.86
CA GLY A 76 -0.36 -3.65 -6.88
C GLY A 76 0.33 -2.41 -6.28
N LEU A 77 1.00 -2.56 -5.13
CA LEU A 77 1.75 -1.48 -4.50
C LEU A 77 2.91 -1.01 -5.38
N LYS A 78 3.65 -1.92 -6.01
CA LYS A 78 4.75 -1.57 -6.93
C LYS A 78 4.26 -0.76 -8.14
N LYS A 79 3.09 -1.11 -8.69
CA LYS A 79 2.45 -0.35 -9.78
C LYS A 79 2.04 1.06 -9.32
N GLN A 80 1.46 1.18 -8.13
CA GLN A 80 1.10 2.48 -7.55
C GLN A 80 2.32 3.36 -7.28
N ILE A 81 3.41 2.80 -6.75
CA ILE A 81 4.67 3.50 -6.53
C ILE A 81 5.21 4.04 -7.85
N LYS A 82 5.25 3.21 -8.91
CA LYS A 82 5.71 3.64 -10.23
C LYS A 82 4.87 4.79 -10.79
N ASN A 83 3.55 4.76 -10.58
CA ASN A 83 2.66 5.81 -11.06
C ASN A 83 2.88 7.13 -10.30
N LYS A 84 2.94 7.07 -8.96
CA LYS A 84 3.24 8.24 -8.13
C LYS A 84 4.61 8.84 -8.44
N ASN A 85 5.63 8.03 -8.70
CA ASN A 85 6.96 8.53 -9.06
C ASN A 85 6.98 9.25 -10.42
N LYS A 86 6.16 8.79 -11.39
CA LYS A 86 5.97 9.50 -12.66
C LYS A 86 5.28 10.85 -12.46
N THR A 87 4.27 10.90 -11.58
CA THR A 87 3.59 12.16 -11.23
C THR A 87 4.55 13.14 -10.57
N ILE A 88 5.38 12.68 -9.61
CA ILE A 88 6.41 13.51 -8.97
C ILE A 88 7.40 14.05 -10.02
N ALA A 89 7.89 13.20 -10.93
CA ALA A 89 8.79 13.64 -11.98
C ALA A 89 8.14 14.63 -12.97
N GLY A 90 6.83 14.52 -13.22
CA GLY A 90 6.08 15.49 -14.02
C GLY A 90 5.93 16.84 -13.33
N LEU A 91 5.52 16.83 -12.07
CA LEU A 91 5.39 18.04 -11.25
C LEU A 91 6.74 18.75 -11.08
N GLN A 92 7.83 18.00 -10.91
CA GLN A 92 9.17 18.58 -10.81
C GLN A 92 9.55 19.33 -12.11
N LYS A 93 9.20 18.78 -13.28
CA LYS A 93 9.45 19.43 -14.57
C LYS A 93 8.63 20.70 -14.75
N GLU A 94 7.36 20.70 -14.36
CA GLU A 94 6.53 21.91 -14.39
C GLU A 94 7.10 23.00 -13.47
N ILE A 95 7.56 22.64 -12.27
CA ILE A 95 8.21 23.59 -11.36
C ILE A 95 9.48 24.17 -12.00
N ASP A 96 10.30 23.35 -12.66
CA ASP A 96 11.53 23.83 -13.30
C ASP A 96 11.24 24.71 -14.52
N ILE A 97 10.22 24.39 -15.32
CA ILE A 97 9.75 25.24 -16.42
C ILE A 97 9.25 26.57 -15.87
N LEU A 98 8.37 26.55 -14.88
CA LEU A 98 7.78 27.75 -14.30
C LEU A 98 8.83 28.63 -13.61
N LYS A 99 9.84 28.02 -12.97
CA LYS A 99 11.01 28.75 -12.44
C LYS A 99 11.84 29.40 -13.55
N THR A 100 12.02 28.70 -14.66
CA THR A 100 12.76 29.23 -15.82
C THR A 100 12.00 30.39 -16.45
N GLU A 101 10.69 30.25 -16.65
CA GLU A 101 9.82 31.31 -17.16
C GLU A 101 9.79 32.51 -16.22
N LEU A 102 9.70 32.29 -14.90
CA LEU A 102 9.77 33.37 -13.92
C LEU A 102 11.14 34.07 -13.92
N HIS A 103 12.22 33.32 -14.12
CA HIS A 103 13.57 33.89 -14.22
C HIS A 103 13.73 34.73 -15.50
N VAL A 104 13.21 34.26 -16.63
CA VAL A 104 13.17 34.99 -17.90
C VAL A 104 12.31 36.25 -17.78
N PHE A 105 11.12 36.14 -17.18
CA PHE A 105 10.21 37.26 -16.95
C PHE A 105 10.83 38.33 -16.03
N LYS A 106 11.54 37.93 -14.97
CA LYS A 106 12.25 38.88 -14.09
C LYS A 106 13.47 39.54 -14.74
N HIS A 107 14.07 38.91 -15.74
CA HIS A 107 15.24 39.45 -16.46
C HIS A 107 14.88 40.11 -17.79
N ASP A 108 13.61 40.15 -18.17
CA ASP A 108 13.16 40.84 -19.37
C ASP A 108 13.32 42.36 -19.18
N PRO A 109 14.13 43.04 -20.02
CA PRO A 109 14.40 44.47 -19.90
C PRO A 109 13.17 45.36 -20.07
N TYR A 110 12.06 44.85 -20.63
CA TYR A 110 10.81 45.60 -20.77
C TYR A 110 9.94 45.55 -19.51
N ILE A 111 9.86 44.40 -18.84
CA ILE A 111 9.11 44.21 -17.58
C ILE A 111 9.83 44.89 -16.40
N LYS A 112 11.17 44.84 -16.37
CA LYS A 112 11.96 45.52 -15.33
C LYS A 112 11.66 47.02 -15.26
N LYS A 113 11.44 47.65 -16.41
CA LYS A 113 11.04 49.07 -16.49
C LYS A 113 9.62 49.29 -15.98
N GLU A 114 8.65 48.43 -16.28
CA GLU A 114 7.29 48.58 -15.76
C GLU A 114 7.19 48.37 -14.24
N ILE A 115 7.97 47.44 -13.67
CA ILE A 115 8.01 47.20 -12.21
C ILE A 115 8.70 48.37 -11.50
N GLU A 116 9.78 48.91 -12.05
CA GLU A 116 10.48 50.11 -11.53
C GLU A 116 9.57 51.35 -11.58
N ASN A 117 8.83 51.57 -12.68
CA ASN A 117 7.87 52.67 -12.80
C ASN A 117 6.61 52.50 -11.92
N THR A 118 6.26 51.28 -11.52
CA THR A 118 5.11 51.02 -10.63
C THR A 118 5.47 51.22 -9.16
N ASP A 119 6.69 50.85 -8.75
CA ASP A 119 7.17 51.04 -7.37
C ASP A 119 7.33 52.55 -7.04
N ASP A 120 7.73 53.35 -8.04
CA ASP A 120 7.83 54.82 -7.93
C ASP A 120 6.46 55.54 -7.92
N GLY A 121 5.38 54.86 -8.31
CA GLY A 121 4.04 55.45 -8.49
C GLY A 121 3.05 55.20 -7.35
N VAL A 122 3.34 54.30 -6.40
CA VAL A 122 2.39 53.90 -5.34
C VAL A 122 2.45 54.80 -4.09
N TYR A 123 3.38 55.77 -4.03
CA TYR A 123 3.49 56.70 -2.89
C TYR A 123 2.65 57.99 -2.99
N ASN A 124 1.73 58.13 -3.94
CA ASN A 124 0.93 59.35 -4.09
C ASN A 124 -0.57 59.13 -4.36
N SER A 125 -1.21 58.22 -3.63
CA SER A 125 -2.68 58.06 -3.67
C SER A 125 -3.33 57.77 -2.30
N GLN A 126 -2.70 58.18 -1.19
CA GLN A 126 -3.37 58.21 0.12
C GLN A 126 -3.75 59.63 0.50
N GLU A 127 -4.82 60.17 -0.10
CA GLU A 127 -5.66 61.17 0.58
C GLU A 127 -7.01 61.34 -0.15
N ALA A 128 -8.01 60.56 0.29
CA ALA A 128 -9.42 60.96 0.30
C ALA A 128 -10.24 59.82 0.94
N LEU A 129 -10.28 59.78 2.27
CA LEU A 129 -11.34 59.10 3.01
C LEU A 129 -12.63 59.95 2.90
N PRO A 130 -13.73 59.49 2.29
CA PRO A 130 -15.01 60.14 2.52
C PRO A 130 -15.49 59.78 3.94
N ALA A 131 -15.74 60.83 4.72
CA ALA A 131 -16.40 60.76 6.01
C ALA A 131 -17.69 59.94 5.90
N THR A 132 -17.78 58.88 6.68
CA THR A 132 -19.05 58.18 6.92
C THR A 132 -19.91 59.10 7.76
N GLN A 133 -20.89 59.73 7.09
CA GLN A 133 -21.96 60.46 7.74
C GLN A 133 -22.87 59.49 8.50
N ASP A 134 -23.01 59.81 9.77
CA ASP A 134 -24.08 59.42 10.67
C ASP A 134 -25.45 59.48 9.97
N ARG A 135 -26.21 58.39 10.03
CA ARG A 135 -27.67 58.47 9.95
C ARG A 135 -28.31 57.36 10.79
N GLU A 136 -28.92 57.85 11.84
CA GLU A 136 -29.89 57.21 12.73
C GLU A 136 -31.05 56.59 11.95
N GLU A 137 -31.44 55.38 12.32
CA GLU A 137 -32.81 54.89 12.62
C GLU A 137 -32.85 53.35 12.67
#